data_AF-A0A8T0SPN9-F1
#
_entry.id   AF-A0A8T0SPN9-F1
#
_cell.length_a   1.000
_cell.length_b   1.000
_cell.length_c   1.000
_cell.angle_alpha   90.00
_cell.angle_beta   90.00
_cell.angle_gamma   90.00
#
_symmetry.space_group_name_H-M   'P 1'
#
loop_
_entity.id
_entity.type
_entity.pdbx_description
1 polymer ?
#
loop_
_entity_poly.entity_id
_entity_poly.type
_entity_poly.pdbx_seq_one_letter_code
_entity_poly.pdbx_strand_id
1 'polypeptide(L)'
;MKADEKELVGKALMKRVMQTWLPASTALLEMMIFHLPSPSKAQKYRVENLYEGPLDDIYATAIRNCDPEGPLMLYVSKMIPASDKGRFFAFGRVFSGKVATGMKVRIMGPNYVPGQKKDLYVKSVQRTVIWMGKKQESVEDVPCGNTVAMVGLDQFITKNATLTNEKEVDACPIRAMKFSVSPVVRVAVQCKVASDLPKLVEGLKRLAKSDPMVLCSIEESGEHIIAGAGELHLEICLKDLQEDFMGGAEIIVSPPVVSFRETVLEKSCRTVMSKSPNKHNRLYMEARPLEEGLPEAIDEGRIGPRDDPKVRSKILSEEFGWDKDLAKKIWCFGPETTGPNMVVDMCKGVQYLNEIKDSVVAGFQWASKEGALAEENMRGICFEVCDVVLHADAIHRGGGQVIPTARRVIYASQLTAKPRLLEPVYLVEIQAPENALGGIYGVLNQKRGHVFEEMQRPGTPLYNIKAYLPVIESFGFSSQLRAATSGQAFPQCVFDHWDMMGSDPLEAGSQAAQLVLDIRKRKGLKEQMTPLSEFEDKL
;
A
#
# COMPACT_ATOMS: atom_id res chain seq x y z
N MET A 1 -11.21 -50.70 -17.80
CA MET A 1 -10.19 -50.92 -16.77
C MET A 1 -9.13 -51.86 -17.30
N LYS A 2 -7.85 -51.47 -17.19
CA LYS A 2 -6.71 -52.36 -17.47
C LYS A 2 -6.66 -53.49 -16.44
N ALA A 3 -5.99 -54.61 -16.74
CA ALA A 3 -5.94 -55.78 -15.86
C ALA A 3 -5.47 -55.40 -14.44
N ASP A 4 -4.43 -54.58 -14.35
CA ASP A 4 -3.82 -54.10 -13.11
C ASP A 4 -4.76 -53.21 -12.26
N GLU A 5 -5.77 -52.58 -12.87
CA GLU A 5 -6.73 -51.72 -12.16
C GLU A 5 -7.84 -52.52 -11.45
N LYS A 6 -8.01 -53.80 -11.81
CA LYS A 6 -9.01 -54.70 -11.21
C LYS A 6 -8.56 -55.31 -9.89
N GLU A 7 -7.26 -55.25 -9.59
CA GLU A 7 -6.68 -55.73 -8.34
C GLU A 7 -6.66 -54.65 -7.24
N LEU A 8 -6.97 -53.39 -7.59
CA LEU A 8 -7.03 -52.29 -6.63
C LEU A 8 -8.17 -52.53 -5.63
N VAL A 9 -7.92 -52.20 -4.36
CA VAL A 9 -8.91 -52.30 -3.27
C VAL A 9 -8.94 -51.02 -2.42
N GLY A 10 -10.04 -50.83 -1.69
CA GLY A 10 -10.22 -49.69 -0.78
C GLY A 10 -10.18 -48.32 -1.48
N LYS A 11 -9.44 -47.35 -0.89
CA LYS A 11 -9.34 -45.96 -1.39
C LYS A 11 -8.80 -45.87 -2.81
N ALA A 12 -7.88 -46.75 -3.21
CA ALA A 12 -7.27 -46.71 -4.53
C ALA A 12 -8.28 -47.07 -5.63
N LEU A 13 -9.06 -48.13 -5.43
CA LEU A 13 -10.16 -48.51 -6.32
C LEU A 13 -11.23 -47.43 -6.37
N MET A 14 -11.67 -46.94 -5.21
CA MET A 14 -12.67 -45.87 -5.12
C MET A 14 -12.23 -44.64 -5.92
N LYS A 15 -10.98 -44.18 -5.75
CA LYS A 15 -10.43 -43.04 -6.50
C LYS A 15 -10.47 -43.30 -8.00
N ARG A 16 -10.10 -44.51 -8.45
CA ARG A 16 -10.06 -44.84 -9.88
C ARG A 16 -11.44 -44.92 -10.51
N VAL A 17 -12.39 -45.53 -9.80
CA VAL A 17 -13.80 -45.57 -10.19
C VAL A 17 -14.36 -44.16 -10.29
N MET A 18 -14.16 -43.33 -9.27
CA MET A 18 -14.67 -41.95 -9.24
C MET A 18 -14.05 -41.07 -10.33
N GLN A 19 -12.74 -41.20 -10.60
CA GLN A 19 -12.09 -40.48 -11.71
C GLN A 19 -12.66 -40.85 -13.09
N THR A 20 -13.10 -42.09 -13.25
CA THR A 20 -13.66 -42.57 -14.52
C THR A 20 -15.14 -42.21 -14.64
N TRP A 21 -15.87 -42.33 -13.53
CA TRP A 21 -17.31 -42.06 -13.50
C TRP A 21 -17.64 -40.57 -13.53
N LEU A 22 -16.91 -39.77 -12.74
CA LEU A 22 -17.09 -38.33 -12.62
C LEU A 22 -15.73 -37.62 -12.81
N PRO A 23 -15.27 -37.46 -14.07
CA PRO A 23 -14.04 -36.71 -14.35
C PRO A 23 -14.19 -35.25 -13.89
N ALA A 24 -13.56 -34.90 -12.78
CA ALA A 24 -13.62 -33.56 -12.21
C ALA A 24 -13.16 -32.47 -13.20
N SER A 25 -12.21 -32.79 -14.09
CA SER A 25 -11.75 -31.88 -15.13
C SER A 25 -12.87 -31.42 -16.06
N THR A 26 -13.77 -32.32 -16.45
CA THR A 26 -14.85 -32.01 -17.38
C THR A 26 -15.86 -31.07 -16.70
N ALA A 27 -16.29 -31.40 -15.48
CA ALA A 27 -17.22 -30.57 -14.73
C ALA A 27 -16.66 -29.16 -14.45
N LEU A 28 -15.38 -29.08 -14.04
CA LEU A 28 -14.74 -27.78 -13.79
C LEU A 28 -14.59 -26.96 -15.06
N LEU A 29 -14.13 -27.56 -16.17
CA LEU A 29 -14.01 -26.87 -17.45
C LEU A 29 -15.37 -26.42 -17.97
N GLU A 30 -16.40 -27.25 -17.82
CA GLU A 30 -17.78 -26.92 -18.19
C GLU A 30 -18.27 -25.70 -17.41
N MET A 31 -18.11 -25.70 -16.08
CA MET A 31 -18.44 -24.54 -15.25
C MET A 31 -17.66 -23.29 -15.65
N MET A 32 -16.36 -23.42 -15.94
CA MET A 32 -15.52 -22.30 -16.38
C MET A 32 -16.00 -21.75 -17.73
N ILE A 33 -16.34 -22.61 -18.70
CA ILE A 33 -16.78 -22.22 -20.04
C ILE A 33 -18.15 -21.53 -19.99
N PHE A 34 -19.10 -22.05 -19.20
CA PHE A 34 -20.46 -21.52 -19.16
C PHE A 34 -20.63 -20.31 -18.24
N HIS A 35 -19.88 -20.23 -17.13
CA HIS A 35 -20.07 -19.16 -16.14
C HIS A 35 -19.00 -18.08 -16.16
N LEU A 36 -17.75 -18.37 -16.55
CA LEU A 36 -16.72 -17.32 -16.60
C LEU A 36 -16.83 -16.54 -17.91
N PRO A 37 -16.88 -15.20 -17.86
CA PRO A 37 -16.97 -14.39 -19.07
C PRO A 37 -15.67 -14.44 -19.86
N SER A 38 -15.81 -14.48 -21.19
CA SER A 38 -14.68 -14.31 -22.11
C SER A 38 -14.04 -12.91 -21.93
N PRO A 39 -12.76 -12.75 -22.31
CA PRO A 39 -12.11 -11.44 -22.39
C PRO A 39 -12.96 -10.35 -23.06
N SER A 40 -13.55 -10.66 -24.21
CA SER A 40 -14.36 -9.73 -25.00
C SER A 40 -15.65 -9.29 -24.30
N LYS A 41 -16.25 -10.14 -23.45
CA LYS A 41 -17.40 -9.79 -22.62
C LYS A 41 -16.96 -9.06 -21.35
N ALA A 42 -15.89 -9.54 -20.72
CA ALA A 42 -15.37 -9.03 -19.46
C ALA A 42 -14.80 -7.61 -19.57
N GLN A 43 -14.07 -7.30 -20.64
CA GLN A 43 -13.44 -6.00 -20.80
C GLN A 43 -14.47 -4.87 -20.92
N LYS A 44 -15.64 -5.11 -21.52
CA LYS A 44 -16.68 -4.09 -21.71
C LYS A 44 -17.08 -3.33 -20.45
N TYR A 45 -17.31 -4.06 -19.35
CA TYR A 45 -17.67 -3.47 -18.06
C TYR A 45 -16.46 -3.24 -17.13
N ARG A 46 -15.26 -3.74 -17.49
CA ARG A 46 -14.05 -3.56 -16.67
C ARG A 46 -13.24 -2.33 -17.05
N VAL A 47 -13.42 -1.78 -18.26
CA VAL A 47 -12.66 -0.60 -18.72
C VAL A 47 -12.75 0.55 -17.73
N GLU A 48 -13.94 0.80 -17.17
CA GLU A 48 -14.20 1.87 -16.20
C GLU A 48 -13.35 1.76 -14.94
N ASN A 49 -13.08 0.53 -14.50
CA ASN A 49 -12.26 0.27 -13.31
C ASN A 49 -10.77 0.16 -13.63
N LEU A 50 -10.41 -0.13 -14.88
CA LEU A 50 -9.05 -0.43 -15.30
C LEU A 50 -8.30 0.79 -15.86
N TYR A 51 -8.95 1.63 -16.67
CA TYR A 51 -8.26 2.73 -17.36
C TYR A 51 -8.36 4.02 -16.55
N GLU A 52 -7.23 4.71 -16.31
CA GLU A 52 -7.25 5.98 -15.57
C GLU A 52 -7.59 7.19 -16.44
N GLY A 53 -7.58 7.04 -17.77
CA GLY A 53 -7.87 8.11 -18.71
C GLY A 53 -9.36 8.30 -19.01
N PRO A 54 -9.70 9.25 -19.90
CA PRO A 54 -11.06 9.46 -20.34
C PRO A 54 -11.65 8.21 -20.99
N LEU A 55 -12.92 7.90 -20.68
CA LEU A 55 -13.61 6.71 -21.22
C LEU A 55 -13.98 6.84 -22.71
N ASP A 56 -13.96 8.06 -23.23
CA ASP A 56 -14.26 8.39 -24.63
C ASP A 56 -13.02 8.30 -25.53
N ASP A 57 -11.86 7.97 -24.95
CA ASP A 57 -10.60 7.89 -25.66
C ASP A 57 -10.52 6.65 -26.58
N ILE A 58 -9.68 6.74 -27.61
CA ILE A 58 -9.46 5.68 -28.60
C ILE A 58 -8.95 4.42 -27.87
N TYR A 59 -8.06 4.58 -26.89
CA TYR A 59 -7.54 3.47 -26.08
C TYR A 59 -8.61 2.81 -25.21
N ALA A 60 -9.48 3.60 -24.57
CA ALA A 60 -10.57 3.09 -23.74
C ALA A 60 -11.57 2.28 -24.60
N THR A 61 -11.90 2.79 -25.79
CA THR A 61 -12.75 2.12 -26.76
C THR A 61 -12.11 0.82 -27.28
N ALA A 62 -10.81 0.85 -27.57
CA ALA A 62 -10.07 -0.32 -28.03
C ALA A 62 -9.98 -1.42 -26.95
N ILE A 63 -9.79 -1.05 -25.68
CA ILE A 63 -9.89 -1.98 -24.54
C ILE A 63 -11.32 -2.52 -24.42
N ARG A 64 -12.35 -1.67 -24.57
CA ARG A 64 -13.76 -2.08 -24.43
C ARG A 64 -14.15 -3.11 -25.48
N ASN A 65 -13.63 -2.96 -26.69
CA ASN A 65 -13.91 -3.85 -27.82
C ASN A 65 -12.99 -5.06 -27.90
N CYS A 66 -11.92 -5.11 -27.11
CA CYS A 66 -10.87 -6.13 -27.23
C CYS A 66 -10.33 -6.18 -28.67
N ASP A 67 -9.98 -5.02 -29.24
CA ASP A 67 -9.60 -4.92 -30.64
C ASP A 67 -8.14 -5.39 -30.86
N PRO A 68 -7.89 -6.42 -31.69
CA PRO A 68 -6.54 -6.89 -31.98
C PRO A 68 -5.74 -5.97 -32.91
N GLU A 69 -6.40 -5.10 -33.70
CA GLU A 69 -5.74 -4.13 -34.58
C GLU A 69 -5.71 -2.72 -33.96
N GLY A 70 -6.29 -2.55 -32.77
CA GLY A 70 -6.26 -1.32 -32.01
C GLY A 70 -4.88 -0.96 -31.45
N PRO A 71 -4.74 0.20 -30.80
CA PRO A 71 -3.51 0.58 -30.13
C PRO A 71 -3.14 -0.44 -29.04
N LEU A 72 -1.84 -0.77 -28.96
CA LEU A 72 -1.35 -1.70 -27.95
C LEU A 72 -1.60 -1.14 -26.55
N MET A 73 -2.33 -1.88 -25.73
CA MET A 73 -2.48 -1.64 -24.30
C MET A 73 -2.20 -2.96 -23.58
N LEU A 74 -1.05 -3.05 -22.92
CA LEU A 74 -0.64 -4.24 -22.17
C LEU A 74 -0.37 -3.85 -20.72
N TYR A 75 -0.94 -4.58 -19.77
CA TYR A 75 -0.66 -4.38 -18.35
C TYR A 75 0.27 -5.48 -17.82
N VAL A 76 1.40 -5.09 -17.24
CA VAL A 76 2.31 -5.99 -16.53
C VAL A 76 1.89 -6.03 -15.07
N SER A 77 1.50 -7.20 -14.60
CA SER A 77 0.98 -7.41 -13.25
C SER A 77 2.05 -7.89 -12.26
N LYS A 78 3.02 -8.68 -12.74
CA LYS A 78 4.08 -9.26 -11.89
C LYS A 78 5.35 -9.50 -12.69
N MET A 79 6.50 -9.36 -12.02
CA MET A 79 7.78 -9.81 -12.53
C MET A 79 8.07 -11.22 -12.01
N ILE A 80 8.30 -12.17 -12.91
CA ILE A 80 8.61 -13.56 -12.56
C ILE A 80 10.13 -13.75 -12.66
N PRO A 81 10.81 -14.23 -11.61
CA PRO A 81 12.24 -14.52 -11.69
C PRO A 81 12.49 -15.64 -12.71
N ALA A 82 13.43 -15.41 -13.63
CA ALA A 82 13.89 -16.44 -14.54
C ALA A 82 14.83 -17.42 -13.82
N SER A 83 14.92 -18.65 -14.32
CA SER A 83 15.95 -19.61 -13.90
C SER A 83 17.37 -19.15 -14.26
N ASP A 84 17.49 -18.30 -15.29
CA ASP A 84 18.74 -17.62 -15.63
C ASP A 84 19.00 -16.47 -14.65
N LYS A 85 19.98 -16.69 -13.77
CA LYS A 85 20.38 -15.81 -12.66
C LYS A 85 20.42 -14.33 -13.06
N GLY A 86 19.38 -13.60 -12.64
CA GLY A 86 19.33 -12.13 -12.65
C GLY A 86 18.39 -11.48 -13.65
N ARG A 87 17.67 -12.24 -14.49
CA ARG A 87 16.64 -11.68 -15.39
C ARG A 87 15.23 -11.95 -14.87
N PHE A 88 14.33 -11.01 -15.12
CA PHE A 88 12.91 -11.17 -14.82
C PHE A 88 12.08 -11.18 -16.11
N PHE A 89 11.06 -12.01 -16.12
CA PHE A 89 10.00 -11.96 -17.13
C PHE A 89 8.91 -11.01 -16.65
N ALA A 90 8.56 -10.04 -17.48
CA ALA A 90 7.40 -9.20 -17.24
C ALA A 90 6.15 -9.99 -17.65
N PHE A 91 5.38 -10.49 -16.66
CA PHE A 91 4.14 -11.21 -16.89
C PHE A 91 2.96 -10.24 -16.86
N GLY A 92 2.13 -10.32 -17.89
CA GLY A 92 1.03 -9.39 -18.07
C GLY A 92 -0.05 -9.91 -18.99
N ARG A 93 -1.00 -9.03 -19.29
CA ARG A 93 -2.11 -9.30 -20.19
C ARG A 93 -2.21 -8.20 -21.23
N VAL A 94 -2.43 -8.61 -22.48
CA VAL A 94 -2.73 -7.70 -23.59
C VAL A 94 -4.22 -7.38 -23.53
N PHE A 95 -4.58 -6.11 -23.32
CA PHE A 95 -5.96 -5.65 -23.30
C PHE A 95 -6.45 -5.23 -24.68
N SER A 96 -5.60 -4.57 -25.45
CA SER A 96 -5.86 -4.11 -26.83
C SER A 96 -4.58 -4.23 -27.66
N GLY A 97 -4.73 -4.42 -28.96
CA GLY A 97 -3.65 -4.57 -29.93
C GLY A 97 -2.93 -5.92 -29.87
N LYS A 98 -1.72 -5.95 -30.44
CA LYS A 98 -0.83 -7.12 -30.48
C LYS A 98 0.56 -6.71 -30.02
N VAL A 99 1.19 -7.56 -29.20
CA VAL A 99 2.62 -7.42 -28.85
C VAL A 99 3.43 -8.40 -29.66
N ALA A 100 4.51 -7.94 -30.29
CA ALA A 100 5.39 -8.78 -31.08
C ALA A 100 6.85 -8.69 -30.61
N THR A 101 7.61 -9.75 -30.87
CA THR A 101 9.05 -9.78 -30.63
C THR A 101 9.76 -8.71 -31.48
N GLY A 102 10.61 -7.90 -30.85
CA GLY A 102 11.32 -6.78 -31.49
C GLY A 102 10.55 -5.46 -31.54
N MET A 103 9.26 -5.45 -31.17
CA MET A 103 8.44 -4.24 -31.17
C MET A 103 8.94 -3.22 -30.15
N LYS A 104 9.03 -1.95 -30.55
CA LYS A 104 9.31 -0.83 -29.65
C LYS A 104 8.06 -0.44 -28.88
N VAL A 105 8.15 -0.52 -27.57
CA VAL A 105 7.07 -0.25 -26.64
C VAL A 105 7.46 0.88 -25.70
N ARG A 106 6.44 1.67 -25.35
CA ARG A 106 6.49 2.74 -24.37
C ARG A 106 6.05 2.16 -23.03
N ILE A 107 6.96 2.12 -22.07
CA ILE A 107 6.76 1.62 -20.72
C ILE A 107 6.38 2.81 -19.84
N MET A 108 5.16 2.78 -19.32
CA MET A 108 4.63 3.74 -18.36
C MET A 108 4.64 3.10 -16.98
N GLY A 109 5.48 3.64 -16.09
CA GLY A 109 5.55 3.20 -14.70
C GLY A 109 4.33 3.61 -13.87
N PRO A 110 4.27 3.18 -12.61
CA PRO A 110 3.13 3.46 -11.72
C PRO A 110 2.90 4.96 -11.46
N ASN A 111 3.95 5.77 -11.46
CA ASN A 111 3.88 7.21 -11.20
C ASN A 111 3.82 8.07 -12.48
N TYR A 112 3.68 7.44 -13.64
CA TYR A 112 3.62 8.17 -14.90
C TYR A 112 2.30 8.96 -14.98
N VAL A 113 2.42 10.26 -15.24
CA VAL A 113 1.29 11.15 -15.53
C VAL A 113 1.41 11.59 -16.99
N PRO A 114 0.33 11.51 -17.79
CA PRO A 114 0.32 12.00 -19.17
C PRO A 114 0.87 13.44 -19.26
N GLY A 115 1.83 13.66 -20.16
CA GLY A 115 2.52 14.93 -20.34
C GLY A 115 3.86 15.08 -19.59
N GLN A 116 4.11 14.29 -18.55
CA GLN A 116 5.42 14.26 -17.89
C GLN A 116 6.32 13.16 -18.49
N LYS A 117 7.64 13.42 -18.56
CA LYS A 117 8.63 12.40 -18.97
C LYS A 117 9.14 11.54 -17.82
N LYS A 118 8.60 11.72 -16.61
CA LYS A 118 8.99 10.96 -15.41
C LYS A 118 8.37 9.56 -15.47
N ASP A 119 9.14 8.52 -15.13
CA ASP A 119 8.72 7.10 -15.20
C ASP A 119 8.26 6.64 -16.60
N LEU A 120 8.89 7.20 -17.63
CA LEU A 120 8.62 6.88 -19.02
C LEU A 120 9.87 6.33 -19.71
N TYR A 121 9.78 5.12 -20.26
CA TYR A 121 10.89 4.48 -20.97
C TYR A 121 10.45 3.92 -22.31
N VAL A 122 11.21 4.14 -23.38
CA VAL A 122 10.94 3.53 -24.70
C VAL A 122 12.00 2.48 -24.97
N LYS A 123 11.58 1.22 -25.08
CA LYS A 123 12.47 0.07 -25.28
C LYS A 123 11.81 -1.00 -26.15
N SER A 124 12.64 -1.83 -26.78
CA SER A 124 12.18 -2.95 -27.59
C SER A 124 11.95 -4.20 -26.75
N VAL A 125 10.83 -4.88 -26.95
CA VAL A 125 10.59 -6.21 -26.39
C VAL A 125 11.56 -7.20 -27.04
N GLN A 126 12.42 -7.87 -26.28
CA GLN A 126 13.41 -8.77 -26.86
C GLN A 126 12.80 -10.08 -27.34
N ARG A 127 11.89 -10.67 -26.54
CA ARG A 127 11.20 -11.92 -26.84
C ARG A 127 9.85 -11.95 -26.12
N THR A 128 8.82 -12.43 -26.80
CA THR A 128 7.51 -12.78 -26.25
C THR A 128 7.42 -14.28 -26.02
N VAL A 129 6.96 -14.69 -24.83
CA VAL A 129 6.84 -16.11 -24.45
C VAL A 129 5.47 -16.40 -23.83
N ILE A 130 4.92 -17.57 -24.12
CA ILE A 130 3.78 -18.13 -23.42
C ILE A 130 4.29 -18.89 -22.20
N TRP A 131 3.73 -18.57 -21.04
CA TRP A 131 4.15 -19.15 -19.77
C TRP A 131 3.33 -20.39 -19.41
N MET A 132 3.89 -21.58 -19.63
CA MET A 132 3.27 -22.88 -19.35
C MET A 132 3.74 -23.46 -18.00
N GLY A 133 3.86 -22.60 -16.98
CA GLY A 133 4.33 -22.96 -15.64
C GLY A 133 5.83 -23.23 -15.59
N LYS A 134 6.25 -24.49 -15.77
CA LYS A 134 7.68 -24.87 -15.81
C LYS A 134 8.31 -24.75 -17.19
N LYS A 135 7.50 -24.80 -18.25
CA LYS A 135 7.96 -24.68 -19.64
C LYS A 135 7.63 -23.30 -20.18
N GLN A 136 8.48 -22.80 -21.06
CA GLN A 136 8.32 -21.51 -21.73
C GLN A 136 8.44 -21.76 -23.23
N GLU A 137 7.47 -21.28 -24.01
CA GLU A 137 7.52 -21.32 -25.46
C GLU A 137 7.55 -19.90 -26.02
N SER A 138 8.53 -19.62 -26.87
CA SER A 138 8.60 -18.34 -27.57
C SER A 138 7.64 -18.31 -28.74
N VAL A 139 6.92 -17.20 -28.85
CA VAL A 139 5.95 -16.92 -29.91
C VAL A 139 6.28 -15.59 -30.57
N GLU A 140 5.92 -15.42 -31.83
CA GLU A 140 6.24 -14.21 -32.60
C GLU A 140 5.40 -13.01 -32.12
N ASP A 141 4.10 -13.20 -32.00
CA ASP A 141 3.14 -12.21 -31.53
C ASP A 141 2.07 -12.81 -30.61
N VAL A 142 1.46 -11.94 -29.79
CA VAL A 142 0.35 -12.29 -28.90
C VAL A 142 -0.76 -11.25 -29.03
N PRO A 143 -1.99 -11.65 -29.42
CA PRO A 143 -3.11 -10.72 -29.55
C PRO A 143 -3.81 -10.44 -28.22
N CYS A 144 -4.61 -9.37 -28.23
CA CYS A 144 -5.47 -8.93 -27.13
C CYS A 144 -6.31 -10.06 -26.52
N GLY A 145 -6.55 -9.95 -25.22
CA GLY A 145 -7.28 -10.93 -24.41
C GLY A 145 -6.39 -11.95 -23.72
N ASN A 146 -5.20 -12.23 -24.25
CA ASN A 146 -4.28 -13.26 -23.76
C ASN A 146 -3.26 -12.74 -22.74
N THR A 147 -2.73 -13.66 -21.93
CA THR A 147 -1.59 -13.43 -21.06
C THR A 147 -0.28 -13.71 -21.78
N VAL A 148 0.74 -12.91 -21.48
CA VAL A 148 2.06 -13.00 -22.12
C VAL A 148 3.14 -12.71 -21.10
N ALA A 149 4.28 -13.39 -21.24
CA ALA A 149 5.52 -13.04 -20.55
C ALA A 149 6.50 -12.43 -21.55
N MET A 150 7.18 -11.36 -21.15
CA MET A 150 8.11 -10.61 -22.01
C MET A 150 9.49 -10.55 -21.39
N VAL A 151 10.51 -10.59 -22.25
CA VAL A 151 11.93 -10.49 -21.88
C VAL A 151 12.50 -9.13 -22.28
N GLY A 152 13.38 -8.58 -21.44
CA GLY A 152 14.17 -7.38 -21.72
C GLY A 152 13.57 -6.06 -21.21
N LEU A 153 12.52 -6.14 -20.38
CA LEU A 153 11.85 -4.99 -19.75
C LEU A 153 12.13 -4.87 -18.24
N ASP A 154 12.95 -5.77 -17.71
CA ASP A 154 13.24 -5.96 -16.29
C ASP A 154 13.91 -4.76 -15.62
N GLN A 155 14.71 -3.98 -16.35
CA GLN A 155 15.40 -2.82 -15.79
C GLN A 155 14.47 -1.63 -15.56
N PHE A 156 13.38 -1.54 -16.32
CA PHE A 156 12.49 -0.36 -16.36
C PHE A 156 11.21 -0.55 -15.55
N ILE A 157 10.84 -1.80 -15.28
CA ILE A 157 9.63 -2.15 -14.54
C ILE A 157 10.02 -2.60 -13.14
N THR A 158 9.48 -1.91 -12.13
CA THR A 158 9.67 -2.30 -10.73
C THR A 158 8.56 -3.25 -10.27
N LYS A 159 7.29 -2.80 -10.24
CA LYS A 159 6.17 -3.63 -9.74
C LYS A 159 5.16 -3.93 -10.83
N ASN A 160 4.49 -2.89 -11.28
CA ASN A 160 3.57 -2.92 -12.40
C ASN A 160 3.97 -1.84 -13.41
N ALA A 161 3.51 -2.01 -14.64
CA ALA A 161 3.68 -1.03 -15.68
C ALA A 161 2.59 -1.24 -16.74
N THR A 162 2.24 -0.15 -17.41
CA THR A 162 1.41 -0.21 -18.62
C THR A 162 2.29 0.01 -19.83
N LEU A 163 2.17 -0.86 -20.83
CA LEU A 163 2.91 -0.77 -22.07
C LEU A 163 2.00 -0.39 -23.22
N THR A 164 2.46 0.57 -24.01
CA THR A 164 1.79 1.06 -25.22
C THR A 164 2.74 1.14 -26.40
N ASN A 165 2.20 1.39 -27.60
CA ASN A 165 3.02 1.61 -28.78
C ASN A 165 3.75 2.96 -28.74
N GLU A 166 4.91 3.06 -29.41
CA GLU A 166 5.72 4.29 -29.45
C GLU A 166 4.97 5.50 -30.03
N LYS A 167 4.05 5.27 -30.97
CA LYS A 167 3.28 6.32 -31.66
C LYS A 167 2.12 6.89 -30.83
N GLU A 168 1.75 6.20 -29.75
CA GLU A 168 0.55 6.47 -28.96
C GLU A 168 0.93 7.30 -27.72
N VAL A 169 1.01 8.61 -27.89
CA VAL A 169 1.55 9.54 -26.88
C VAL A 169 0.51 9.93 -25.82
N ASP A 170 -0.78 9.87 -26.18
CA ASP A 170 -1.90 10.32 -25.34
C ASP A 170 -2.44 9.24 -24.39
N ALA A 171 -1.92 8.02 -24.48
CA ALA A 171 -2.39 6.91 -23.67
C ALA A 171 -2.15 7.14 -22.17
N CYS A 172 -3.18 6.88 -21.37
CA CYS A 172 -3.10 6.89 -19.92
C CYS A 172 -2.71 5.50 -19.37
N PRO A 173 -2.07 5.43 -18.19
CA PRO A 173 -1.77 4.15 -17.56
C PRO A 173 -3.05 3.42 -17.13
N ILE A 174 -2.96 2.10 -17.06
CA ILE A 174 -3.95 1.25 -16.40
C ILE A 174 -3.74 1.37 -14.89
N ARG A 175 -4.84 1.48 -14.15
CA ARG A 175 -4.86 1.65 -12.70
C ARG A 175 -4.03 0.57 -12.03
N ALA A 176 -3.07 1.01 -11.22
CA ALA A 176 -2.24 0.11 -10.42
C ALA A 176 -3.13 -0.72 -9.48
N MET A 177 -2.75 -1.98 -9.26
CA MET A 177 -3.42 -2.82 -8.27
C MET A 177 -3.28 -2.20 -6.88
N LYS A 178 -4.41 -1.78 -6.29
CA LYS A 178 -4.49 -1.53 -4.85
C LYS A 178 -4.46 -2.89 -4.15
N PHE A 179 -3.45 -3.11 -3.32
CA PHE A 179 -3.39 -4.29 -2.48
C PHE A 179 -4.25 -4.07 -1.25
N SER A 180 -5.07 -5.06 -0.90
CA SER A 180 -5.94 -4.97 0.29
C SER A 180 -5.16 -4.99 1.60
N VAL A 181 -3.88 -5.38 1.58
CA VAL A 181 -3.06 -5.57 2.79
C VAL A 181 -1.90 -4.58 2.77
N SER A 182 -1.76 -3.82 3.85
CA SER A 182 -0.62 -2.89 4.02
C SER A 182 0.59 -3.62 4.60
N PRO A 183 1.82 -3.31 4.17
CA PRO A 183 3.03 -3.88 4.77
C PRO A 183 3.27 -3.20 6.13
N VAL A 184 2.75 -3.79 7.19
CA VAL A 184 2.78 -3.23 8.56
C VAL A 184 4.04 -3.63 9.35
N VAL A 185 4.59 -4.82 9.08
CA VAL A 185 5.76 -5.35 9.78
C VAL A 185 7.02 -4.96 9.02
N ARG A 186 8.00 -4.37 9.71
CA ARG A 186 9.29 -3.90 9.20
C ARG A 186 10.44 -4.64 9.88
N VAL A 187 11.49 -4.95 9.14
CA VAL A 187 12.79 -5.41 9.67
C VAL A 187 13.91 -4.62 9.02
N ALA A 188 14.90 -4.25 9.82
CA ALA A 188 16.16 -3.74 9.31
C ALA A 188 17.06 -4.92 8.94
N VAL A 189 17.69 -4.83 7.77
CA VAL A 189 18.59 -5.85 7.23
C VAL A 189 19.94 -5.22 6.95
N GLN A 190 20.99 -5.84 7.48
CA GLN A 190 22.37 -5.41 7.27
C GLN A 190 23.22 -6.61 6.80
N CYS A 191 24.24 -6.34 5.99
CA CYS A 191 25.22 -7.38 5.66
C CYS A 191 26.13 -7.62 6.85
N LYS A 192 26.41 -8.89 7.17
CA LYS A 192 27.45 -9.22 8.16
C LYS A 192 28.85 -8.80 7.69
N VAL A 193 29.09 -8.91 6.38
CA VAL A 193 30.33 -8.49 5.73
C VAL A 193 30.07 -7.25 4.88
N ALA A 194 30.79 -6.16 5.16
CA ALA A 194 30.58 -4.88 4.47
C ALA A 194 30.82 -4.95 2.95
N SER A 195 31.66 -5.87 2.46
CA SER A 195 31.92 -6.05 1.03
C SER A 195 30.72 -6.57 0.24
N ASP A 196 29.74 -7.19 0.91
CA ASP A 196 28.55 -7.74 0.27
C ASP A 196 27.40 -6.73 0.18
N LEU A 197 27.58 -5.50 0.66
CA LEU A 197 26.58 -4.42 0.60
C LEU A 197 26.03 -4.19 -0.83
N PRO A 198 26.86 -4.18 -1.91
CA PRO A 198 26.32 -4.04 -3.27
C PRO A 198 25.40 -5.20 -3.67
N LYS A 199 25.66 -6.42 -3.18
CA LYS A 199 24.82 -7.60 -3.43
C LYS A 199 23.50 -7.48 -2.67
N LEU A 200 23.51 -6.96 -1.44
CA LEU A 200 22.28 -6.71 -0.69
C LEU A 200 21.42 -5.65 -1.38
N VAL A 201 21.98 -4.52 -1.81
CA VAL A 201 21.21 -3.47 -2.49
C VAL A 201 20.59 -3.99 -3.78
N GLU A 202 21.34 -4.76 -4.58
CA GLU A 202 20.81 -5.39 -5.78
C GLU A 202 19.78 -6.48 -5.44
N GLY A 203 20.00 -7.27 -4.40
CA GLY A 203 19.08 -8.30 -3.93
C GLY A 203 17.76 -7.73 -3.44
N LEU A 204 17.78 -6.62 -2.70
CA LEU A 204 16.58 -5.89 -2.25
C LEU A 204 15.78 -5.35 -3.44
N LYS A 205 16.46 -4.79 -4.45
CA LYS A 205 15.79 -4.36 -5.69
C LYS A 205 15.11 -5.52 -6.41
N ARG A 206 15.70 -6.71 -6.37
CA ARG A 206 15.14 -7.93 -6.97
C ARG A 206 13.97 -8.49 -6.17
N LEU A 207 14.07 -8.49 -4.85
CA LEU A 207 12.99 -8.89 -3.95
C LEU A 207 11.76 -7.99 -4.16
N ALA A 208 11.95 -6.66 -4.20
CA ALA A 208 10.87 -5.70 -4.45
C ALA A 208 10.21 -5.83 -5.83
N LYS A 209 10.88 -6.47 -6.80
CA LYS A 209 10.32 -6.81 -8.13
C LYS A 209 9.55 -8.12 -8.11
N SER A 210 10.06 -9.12 -7.39
CA SER A 210 9.47 -10.46 -7.29
C SER A 210 8.16 -10.45 -6.52
N ASP A 211 8.10 -9.73 -5.41
CA ASP A 211 6.91 -9.62 -4.57
C ASP A 211 6.32 -8.20 -4.59
N PRO A 212 5.09 -8.02 -5.09
CA PRO A 212 4.43 -6.73 -5.10
C PRO A 212 4.16 -6.12 -3.72
N MET A 213 3.99 -6.97 -2.69
CA MET A 213 3.62 -6.57 -1.32
C MET A 213 4.82 -6.07 -0.52
N VAL A 214 6.03 -6.50 -0.90
CA VAL A 214 7.24 -6.10 -0.20
C VAL A 214 7.56 -4.63 -0.54
N LEU A 215 7.89 -3.88 0.50
CA LEU A 215 8.44 -2.54 0.37
C LEU A 215 9.88 -2.55 0.89
N CYS A 216 10.83 -2.21 0.03
CA CYS A 216 12.22 -2.01 0.44
C CYS A 216 12.49 -0.50 0.44
N SER A 217 12.89 0.04 1.58
CA SER A 217 13.25 1.45 1.73
C SER A 217 14.60 1.59 2.42
N ILE A 218 15.26 2.72 2.21
CA ILE A 218 16.49 3.09 2.91
C ILE A 218 16.12 4.26 3.82
N GLU A 219 16.35 4.12 5.12
CA GLU A 219 16.15 5.21 6.07
C GLU A 219 17.32 6.21 6.02
N GLU A 220 17.12 7.42 6.55
CA GLU A 220 18.17 8.46 6.61
C GLU A 220 19.39 8.02 7.45
N SER A 221 19.17 7.12 8.41
CA SER A 221 20.21 6.43 9.18
C SER A 221 21.13 5.56 8.31
N GLY A 222 20.75 5.27 7.06
CA GLY A 222 21.43 4.35 6.16
C GLY A 222 21.02 2.89 6.33
N GLU A 223 20.05 2.60 7.21
CA GLU A 223 19.53 1.24 7.39
C GLU A 223 18.62 0.82 6.22
N HIS A 224 18.77 -0.44 5.78
CA HIS A 224 17.89 -1.03 4.78
C HIS A 224 16.70 -1.69 5.45
N ILE A 225 15.50 -1.19 5.20
CA ILE A 225 14.26 -1.69 5.79
C ILE A 225 13.50 -2.51 4.75
N ILE A 226 13.05 -3.70 5.16
CA ILE A 226 12.10 -4.53 4.43
C ILE A 226 10.78 -4.53 5.20
N ALA A 227 9.70 -4.10 4.54
CA ALA A 227 8.36 -4.17 5.08
C ALA A 227 7.54 -5.25 4.36
N GLY A 228 6.77 -6.01 5.13
CA GLY A 228 5.90 -7.08 4.63
C GLY A 228 4.54 -7.10 5.33
N ALA A 229 3.60 -7.85 4.76
CA ALA A 229 2.24 -7.99 5.27
C ALA A 229 2.12 -8.72 6.62
N GLY A 230 3.10 -9.54 6.99
CA GLY A 230 3.08 -10.33 8.22
C GLY A 230 4.38 -11.11 8.44
N GLU A 231 4.48 -11.78 9.59
CA GLU A 231 5.70 -12.48 10.03
C GLU A 231 6.14 -13.58 9.04
N LEU A 232 5.25 -14.51 8.67
CA LEU A 232 5.56 -15.60 7.74
C LEU A 232 5.97 -15.08 6.35
N HIS A 233 5.28 -14.05 5.87
CA HIS A 233 5.62 -13.43 4.58
C HIS A 233 7.03 -12.85 4.61
N LEU A 234 7.38 -12.16 5.70
CA LEU A 234 8.71 -11.58 5.87
C LEU A 234 9.80 -12.65 6.03
N GLU A 235 9.52 -13.74 6.73
CA GLU A 235 10.43 -14.89 6.86
C GLU A 235 10.78 -15.49 5.49
N ILE A 236 9.77 -15.71 4.63
CA ILE A 236 9.97 -16.19 3.26
C ILE A 236 10.78 -15.17 2.46
N CYS A 237 10.45 -13.88 2.56
CA CYS A 237 11.17 -12.82 1.83
C CYS A 237 12.65 -12.74 2.23
N LEU A 238 12.96 -12.89 3.52
CA LEU A 238 14.33 -12.90 4.03
C LEU A 238 15.09 -14.14 3.55
N LYS A 239 14.42 -15.30 3.53
CA LYS A 239 14.99 -16.54 2.99
C LYS A 239 15.30 -16.42 1.50
N ASP A 240 14.35 -15.93 0.70
CA ASP A 240 14.54 -15.71 -0.74
C ASP A 240 15.66 -14.68 -1.00
N LEU A 241 15.75 -13.63 -0.17
CA LEU A 241 16.84 -12.65 -0.24
C LEU A 241 18.20 -13.30 0.02
N GLN A 242 18.31 -14.12 1.07
CA GLN A 242 19.56 -14.74 1.45
C GLN A 242 20.00 -15.85 0.47
N GLU A 243 19.09 -16.76 0.11
CA GLU A 243 19.38 -17.94 -0.70
C GLU A 243 19.49 -17.60 -2.20
N ASP A 244 18.47 -16.94 -2.76
CA ASP A 244 18.36 -16.75 -4.21
C ASP A 244 19.00 -15.46 -4.71
N PHE A 245 18.78 -14.34 -4.01
CA PHE A 245 19.19 -13.03 -4.52
C PHE A 245 20.61 -12.62 -4.11
N MET A 246 21.05 -12.99 -2.90
CA MET A 246 22.40 -12.70 -2.40
C MET A 246 23.39 -13.86 -2.59
N GLY A 247 22.93 -15.02 -3.05
CA GLY A 247 23.76 -16.18 -3.33
C GLY A 247 24.37 -16.82 -2.08
N GLY A 248 23.63 -16.80 -0.96
CA GLY A 248 24.02 -17.39 0.32
C GLY A 248 24.83 -16.48 1.26
N ALA A 249 24.97 -15.19 0.96
CA ALA A 249 25.66 -14.26 1.86
C ALA A 249 24.88 -14.03 3.16
N GLU A 250 25.57 -14.03 4.29
CA GLU A 250 24.94 -13.88 5.61
C GLU A 250 24.43 -12.46 5.85
N ILE A 251 23.16 -12.38 6.25
CA ILE A 251 22.49 -11.14 6.65
C ILE A 251 22.23 -11.14 8.16
N ILE A 252 22.31 -9.96 8.76
CA ILE A 252 21.87 -9.67 10.12
C ILE A 252 20.52 -9.01 10.02
N VAL A 253 19.52 -9.59 10.69
CA VAL A 253 18.15 -9.10 10.69
C VAL A 253 17.81 -8.60 12.08
N SER A 254 17.27 -7.38 12.17
CA SER A 254 16.76 -6.83 13.43
C SER A 254 15.48 -7.56 13.87
N PRO A 255 15.07 -7.47 15.15
CA PRO A 255 13.74 -7.89 15.53
C PRO A 255 12.68 -7.14 14.69
N PRO A 256 11.54 -7.79 14.37
CA PRO A 256 10.48 -7.16 13.60
C PRO A 256 9.83 -6.04 14.40
N VAL A 257 9.56 -4.96 13.70
CA VAL A 257 9.01 -3.70 14.20
C VAL A 257 7.67 -3.46 13.53
N VAL A 258 6.74 -2.84 14.25
CA VAL A 258 5.46 -2.43 13.69
C VAL A 258 5.51 -0.96 13.29
N SER A 259 4.93 -0.64 12.13
CA SER A 259 4.72 0.74 11.70
C SER A 259 3.53 1.30 12.46
N PHE A 260 3.70 2.39 13.21
CA PHE A 260 2.59 3.10 13.84
C PHE A 260 2.10 4.23 12.95
N ARG A 261 0.99 4.85 13.32
CA ARG A 261 0.58 6.14 12.76
C ARG A 261 0.38 7.15 13.88
N GLU A 262 0.51 8.42 13.54
CA GLU A 262 0.26 9.52 14.48
C GLU A 262 -1.09 10.17 14.16
N THR A 263 -1.89 10.42 15.18
CA THR A 263 -3.19 11.10 15.05
C THR A 263 -3.35 12.14 16.15
N VAL A 264 -4.48 12.84 16.16
CA VAL A 264 -4.87 13.79 17.20
C VAL A 264 -6.23 13.38 17.76
N LEU A 265 -6.45 13.58 19.06
CA LEU A 265 -7.70 13.22 19.71
C LEU A 265 -8.74 14.35 19.67
N GLU A 266 -8.29 15.59 19.83
CA GLU A 266 -9.15 16.76 19.98
C GLU A 266 -8.71 17.88 19.04
N LYS A 267 -9.54 18.93 18.92
CA LYS A 267 -9.12 20.15 18.23
C LYS A 267 -7.99 20.84 19.02
N SER A 268 -7.03 21.45 18.32
CA SER A 268 -5.96 22.25 18.93
C SER A 268 -6.51 23.21 19.97
N CYS A 269 -5.89 23.24 21.15
CA CYS A 269 -6.35 24.08 22.26
C CYS A 269 -6.28 25.59 21.97
N ARG A 270 -5.43 25.99 21.02
CA ARG A 270 -5.30 27.36 20.51
C ARG A 270 -4.78 27.34 19.08
N THR A 271 -5.01 28.43 18.35
CA THR A 271 -4.37 28.69 17.06
C THR A 271 -2.86 28.85 17.26
N VAL A 272 -2.06 28.04 16.58
CA VAL A 272 -0.60 28.13 16.63
C VAL A 272 -0.09 28.97 15.46
N MET A 273 1.04 29.63 15.67
CA MET A 273 1.67 30.49 14.68
C MET A 273 3.13 30.12 14.47
N SER A 274 3.58 30.19 13.21
CA SER A 274 5.00 30.08 12.85
C SER A 274 5.39 31.20 11.89
N LYS A 275 6.59 31.76 12.09
CA LYS A 275 7.20 32.80 11.26
C LYS A 275 8.14 32.17 10.24
N SER A 276 8.26 32.78 9.07
CA SER A 276 9.30 32.44 8.10
C SER A 276 10.70 32.80 8.60
N PRO A 277 11.76 32.16 8.06
CA PRO A 277 13.14 32.52 8.40
C PRO A 277 13.43 34.02 8.22
N ASN A 278 12.83 34.66 7.21
CA ASN A 278 12.91 36.11 6.99
C ASN A 278 11.99 36.96 7.89
N LYS A 279 11.21 36.34 8.78
CA LYS A 279 10.25 36.96 9.72
C LYS A 279 9.09 37.75 9.10
N HIS A 280 8.98 37.79 7.77
CA HIS A 280 7.97 38.59 7.06
C HIS A 280 6.65 37.84 6.84
N ASN A 281 6.68 36.52 6.77
CA ASN A 281 5.48 35.69 6.59
C ASN A 281 5.12 34.99 7.88
N ARG A 282 3.83 34.84 8.14
CA ARG A 282 3.28 34.15 9.31
C ARG A 282 2.13 33.26 8.87
N LEU A 283 2.16 32.00 9.30
CA LEU A 283 1.07 31.05 9.09
C LEU A 283 0.41 30.76 10.43
N TYR A 284 -0.92 30.79 10.45
CA TYR A 284 -1.75 30.44 11.59
C TYR A 284 -2.57 29.20 11.25
N MET A 285 -2.38 28.12 12.01
CA MET A 285 -3.08 26.85 11.76
C MET A 285 -3.61 26.23 13.04
N GLU A 286 -4.62 25.38 12.86
CA GLU A 286 -5.20 24.51 13.88
C GLU A 286 -5.30 23.09 13.32
N ALA A 287 -5.17 22.08 14.17
CA ALA A 287 -5.41 20.68 13.82
C ALA A 287 -6.70 20.20 14.50
N ARG A 288 -7.44 19.33 13.83
CA ARG A 288 -8.58 18.61 14.40
C ARG A 288 -8.60 17.16 13.89
N PRO A 289 -9.19 16.23 14.65
CA PRO A 289 -9.42 14.88 14.14
C PRO A 289 -10.39 14.92 12.95
N LEU A 290 -10.22 13.98 12.04
CA LEU A 290 -11.22 13.65 11.03
C LEU A 290 -12.38 12.87 11.68
N GLU A 291 -13.56 13.01 11.07
CA GLU A 291 -14.76 12.29 11.47
C GLU A 291 -14.57 10.78 11.26
N GLU A 292 -15.22 9.98 12.09
CA GLU A 292 -15.11 8.52 12.02
C GLU A 292 -15.55 7.99 10.64
N GLY A 293 -14.79 7.03 10.08
CA GLY A 293 -15.06 6.44 8.77
C GLY A 293 -14.57 7.26 7.58
N LEU A 294 -14.23 8.55 7.77
CA LEU A 294 -13.69 9.40 6.70
C LEU A 294 -12.26 8.97 6.29
N PRO A 295 -11.32 8.67 7.22
CA PRO A 295 -10.02 8.11 6.85
C PRO A 295 -10.12 6.83 6.00
N GLU A 296 -11.05 5.94 6.33
CA GLU A 296 -11.28 4.68 5.63
C GLU A 296 -11.86 4.93 4.22
N ALA A 297 -12.81 5.85 4.10
CA ALA A 297 -13.37 6.25 2.80
C ALA A 297 -12.30 6.86 1.86
N ILE A 298 -11.32 7.58 2.42
CA ILE A 298 -10.19 8.13 1.67
C ILE A 298 -9.26 7.00 1.19
N ASP A 299 -8.90 6.04 2.06
CA ASP A 299 -8.04 4.90 1.70
C ASP A 299 -8.67 4.02 0.61
N GLU A 300 -9.96 3.72 0.72
CA GLU A 300 -10.73 2.99 -0.29
C GLU A 300 -10.75 3.75 -1.62
N GLY A 301 -10.61 5.07 -1.58
CA GLY A 301 -10.64 5.96 -2.73
C GLY A 301 -12.06 6.35 -3.14
N ARG A 302 -13.03 6.33 -2.21
CA ARG A 302 -14.36 6.94 -2.40
C ARG A 302 -14.25 8.47 -2.44
N ILE A 303 -13.29 9.02 -1.70
CA ILE A 303 -12.98 10.45 -1.65
C ILE A 303 -11.50 10.62 -2.02
N GLY A 304 -11.25 11.18 -3.19
CA GLY A 304 -9.91 11.41 -3.70
C GLY A 304 -9.59 12.88 -4.01
N PRO A 305 -8.29 13.18 -4.23
CA PRO A 305 -7.86 14.48 -4.74
C PRO A 305 -8.31 14.73 -6.18
N ARG A 306 -8.55 13.65 -6.96
CA ARG A 306 -8.87 13.70 -8.40
C ARG A 306 -10.36 13.91 -8.68
N ASP A 307 -11.23 13.72 -7.68
CA ASP A 307 -12.68 13.87 -7.86
C ASP A 307 -13.08 15.34 -8.02
N ASP A 308 -14.17 15.58 -8.77
CA ASP A 308 -14.71 16.93 -8.92
C ASP A 308 -15.06 17.52 -7.54
N PRO A 309 -14.58 18.73 -7.20
CA PRO A 309 -14.82 19.35 -5.90
C PRO A 309 -16.30 19.46 -5.51
N LYS A 310 -17.23 19.55 -6.47
CA LYS A 310 -18.68 19.60 -6.21
C LYS A 310 -19.22 18.23 -5.79
N VAL A 311 -18.78 17.16 -6.46
CA VAL A 311 -19.19 15.78 -6.13
C VAL A 311 -18.62 15.42 -4.77
N ARG A 312 -17.34 15.71 -4.54
CA ARG A 312 -16.68 15.51 -3.24
C ARG A 312 -17.36 16.29 -2.11
N SER A 313 -17.69 17.56 -2.34
CA SER A 313 -18.41 18.41 -1.38
C SER A 313 -19.79 17.85 -1.02
N LYS A 314 -20.49 17.25 -1.99
CA LYS A 314 -21.78 16.61 -1.75
C LYS A 314 -21.63 15.38 -0.84
N ILE A 315 -20.69 14.48 -1.15
CA ILE A 315 -20.43 13.27 -0.34
C ILE A 315 -20.02 13.64 1.09
N LEU A 316 -19.07 14.57 1.24
CA LEU A 316 -18.62 15.03 2.55
C LEU A 316 -19.75 15.66 3.38
N SER A 317 -20.66 16.39 2.74
CA SER A 317 -21.79 17.02 3.42
C SER A 317 -22.90 16.04 3.80
N GLU A 318 -23.23 15.09 2.91
CA GLU A 318 -24.33 14.13 3.11
C GLU A 318 -23.95 12.98 4.05
N GLU A 319 -22.73 12.45 3.95
CA GLU A 319 -22.29 11.29 4.74
C GLU A 319 -21.57 11.67 6.04
N PHE A 320 -20.78 12.76 6.02
CA PHE A 320 -19.89 13.13 7.13
C PHE A 320 -20.27 14.47 7.80
N GLY A 321 -21.37 15.10 7.38
CA GLY A 321 -21.88 16.33 8.01
C GLY A 321 -21.01 17.57 7.80
N TRP A 322 -20.13 17.58 6.80
CA TRP A 322 -19.29 18.75 6.50
C TRP A 322 -20.08 19.91 5.91
N ASP A 323 -19.59 21.13 6.17
CA ASP A 323 -20.05 22.31 5.47
C ASP A 323 -19.62 22.26 3.99
N LYS A 324 -20.57 22.52 3.08
CA LYS A 324 -20.36 22.45 1.63
C LYS A 324 -19.30 23.44 1.17
N ASP A 325 -19.22 24.60 1.81
CA ASP A 325 -18.27 25.63 1.43
C ASP A 325 -16.85 25.32 1.93
N LEU A 326 -16.72 24.66 3.09
CA LEU A 326 -15.43 24.16 3.58
C LEU A 326 -14.91 23.00 2.74
N ALA A 327 -15.78 22.07 2.36
CA ALA A 327 -15.40 20.90 1.56
C ALA A 327 -14.86 21.26 0.16
N LYS A 328 -15.25 22.43 -0.39
CA LYS A 328 -14.69 22.95 -1.64
C LYS A 328 -13.30 23.56 -1.46
N LYS A 329 -12.94 24.00 -0.25
CA LYS A 329 -11.68 24.66 0.10
C LYS A 329 -10.58 23.71 0.56
N ILE A 330 -10.74 22.41 0.34
CA ILE A 330 -9.68 21.42 0.57
C ILE A 330 -8.54 21.68 -0.42
N TRP A 331 -7.33 21.92 0.10
CA TRP A 331 -6.14 22.17 -0.70
C TRP A 331 -5.51 20.88 -1.20
N CYS A 332 -5.32 19.90 -0.31
CA CYS A 332 -4.71 18.63 -0.64
C CYS A 332 -5.05 17.56 0.42
N PHE A 333 -4.82 16.31 0.03
CA PHE A 333 -4.78 15.16 0.92
C PHE A 333 -3.32 14.71 1.13
N GLY A 334 -3.00 13.97 2.19
CA GLY A 334 -1.62 13.55 2.46
C GLY A 334 -1.53 12.38 3.44
N PRO A 335 -0.42 11.61 3.44
CA PRO A 335 0.78 11.77 2.61
C PRO A 335 0.58 11.35 1.15
N GLU A 336 1.54 11.70 0.27
CA GLU A 336 1.58 11.32 -1.14
C GLU A 336 0.32 11.66 -1.95
N THR A 337 -0.36 12.75 -1.59
CA THR A 337 -1.62 13.25 -2.22
C THR A 337 -2.84 12.36 -2.07
N THR A 338 -2.72 11.13 -1.58
CA THR A 338 -3.84 10.18 -1.42
C THR A 338 -4.09 9.76 0.02
N GLY A 339 -3.21 10.12 0.96
CA GLY A 339 -3.33 9.69 2.34
C GLY A 339 -4.50 10.33 3.11
N PRO A 340 -4.88 9.71 4.23
CA PRO A 340 -6.05 10.06 5.03
C PRO A 340 -5.80 11.24 5.98
N ASN A 341 -5.26 12.34 5.46
CA ASN A 341 -5.15 13.62 6.15
C ASN A 341 -5.47 14.73 5.15
N MET A 342 -5.93 15.90 5.60
CA MET A 342 -6.27 16.98 4.69
C MET A 342 -5.89 18.36 5.21
N VAL A 343 -5.68 19.29 4.28
CA VAL A 343 -5.51 20.72 4.57
C VAL A 343 -6.70 21.48 4.02
N VAL A 344 -7.34 22.30 4.86
CA VAL A 344 -8.52 23.11 4.53
C VAL A 344 -8.19 24.58 4.72
N ASP A 345 -8.57 25.38 3.74
CA ASP A 345 -8.46 26.84 3.81
C ASP A 345 -9.66 27.48 4.51
N MET A 346 -9.38 28.12 5.65
CA MET A 346 -10.36 28.88 6.45
C MET A 346 -10.13 30.40 6.36
N CYS A 347 -9.15 30.86 5.58
CA CYS A 347 -8.74 32.25 5.50
C CYS A 347 -9.85 33.13 4.88
N LYS A 348 -9.91 34.38 5.31
CA LYS A 348 -10.86 35.40 4.80
C LYS A 348 -10.11 36.69 4.49
N GLY A 349 -10.13 37.11 3.22
CA GLY A 349 -9.58 38.41 2.79
C GLY A 349 -8.05 38.48 2.66
N VAL A 350 -7.35 37.33 2.64
CA VAL A 350 -5.89 37.28 2.49
C VAL A 350 -5.47 37.47 1.03
N GLN A 351 -4.61 38.44 0.76
CA GLN A 351 -4.01 38.66 -0.55
C GLN A 351 -2.88 37.66 -0.83
N TYR A 352 -2.68 37.27 -2.09
CA TYR A 352 -1.60 36.37 -2.55
C TYR A 352 -1.65 34.93 -2.00
N LEU A 353 -2.75 34.51 -1.38
CA LEU A 353 -2.90 33.17 -0.79
C LEU A 353 -2.66 32.03 -1.81
N ASN A 354 -3.13 32.20 -3.05
CA ASN A 354 -2.95 31.21 -4.11
C ASN A 354 -1.47 31.00 -4.49
N GLU A 355 -0.60 32.00 -4.31
CA GLU A 355 0.83 31.89 -4.66
C GLU A 355 1.60 31.01 -3.68
N ILE A 356 1.16 30.95 -2.41
CA ILE A 356 1.82 30.15 -1.37
C ILE A 356 1.24 28.74 -1.26
N LYS A 357 0.09 28.47 -1.90
CA LYS A 357 -0.64 27.21 -1.82
C LYS A 357 0.27 26.01 -2.09
N ASP A 358 1.00 26.02 -3.20
CA ASP A 358 1.89 24.91 -3.58
C ASP A 358 3.00 24.68 -2.55
N SER A 359 3.50 25.76 -1.93
CA SER A 359 4.53 25.68 -0.89
C SER A 359 3.98 25.10 0.42
N VAL A 360 2.76 25.48 0.82
CA VAL A 360 2.11 24.89 2.00
C VAL A 360 1.77 23.43 1.76
N VAL A 361 1.25 23.09 0.57
CA VAL A 361 0.98 21.70 0.18
C VAL A 361 2.25 20.86 0.23
N ALA A 362 3.38 21.34 -0.30
CA ALA A 362 4.66 20.64 -0.23
C ALA A 362 5.15 20.44 1.22
N GLY A 363 5.03 21.48 2.06
CA GLY A 363 5.34 21.37 3.50
C GLY A 363 4.47 20.35 4.21
N PHE A 364 3.18 20.29 3.87
CA PHE A 364 2.23 19.32 4.41
C PHE A 364 2.50 17.88 3.94
N GLN A 365 2.85 17.66 2.67
CA GLN A 365 3.19 16.31 2.19
C GLN A 365 4.39 15.72 2.96
N TRP A 366 5.34 16.58 3.31
CA TRP A 366 6.48 16.18 4.14
C TRP A 366 6.07 15.96 5.60
N ALA A 367 5.38 16.93 6.21
CA ALA A 367 4.97 16.85 7.61
C ALA A 367 4.03 15.66 7.88
N SER A 368 3.10 15.39 6.97
CA SER A 368 2.19 14.23 7.12
C SER A 368 2.92 12.89 6.99
N LYS A 369 4.06 12.84 6.30
CA LYS A 369 4.89 11.62 6.20
C LYS A 369 5.74 11.41 7.45
N GLU A 370 6.27 12.48 8.03
CA GLU A 370 7.09 12.46 9.24
C GLU A 370 6.38 13.22 10.36
N GLY A 371 5.60 12.55 11.20
CA GLY A 371 4.88 13.19 12.29
C GLY A 371 5.76 13.75 13.41
N ALA A 372 5.19 14.62 14.25
CA ALA A 372 5.95 15.33 15.29
C ALA A 372 6.38 14.45 16.47
N LEU A 373 5.71 13.31 16.73
CA LEU A 373 6.02 12.47 17.89
C LEU A 373 7.26 11.60 17.64
N ALA A 374 7.25 10.83 16.56
CA ALA A 374 8.25 9.78 16.31
C ALA A 374 8.61 9.67 14.82
N GLU A 375 8.29 10.69 14.01
CA GLU A 375 8.46 10.68 12.55
C GLU A 375 7.77 9.49 11.89
N GLU A 376 6.62 9.07 12.42
CA GLU A 376 5.74 8.11 11.76
C GLU A 376 4.68 8.85 10.94
N ASN A 377 4.11 8.18 9.93
CA ASN A 377 3.12 8.83 9.08
C ASN A 377 1.89 9.25 9.90
N MET A 378 1.38 10.44 9.65
CA MET A 378 0.13 10.92 10.22
C MET A 378 -1.07 10.21 9.59
N ARG A 379 -2.16 10.07 10.35
CA ARG A 379 -3.45 9.54 9.88
C ARG A 379 -4.59 10.20 10.64
N GLY A 380 -5.66 10.56 9.94
CA GLY A 380 -6.90 11.01 10.55
C GLY A 380 -6.88 12.48 11.00
N ILE A 381 -6.04 13.33 10.42
CA ILE A 381 -5.90 14.74 10.84
C ILE A 381 -6.35 15.69 9.74
N CYS A 382 -7.20 16.67 10.10
CA CYS A 382 -7.51 17.85 9.29
C CYS A 382 -6.77 19.06 9.84
N PHE A 383 -5.97 19.71 9.01
CA PHE A 383 -5.30 20.96 9.32
C PHE A 383 -6.04 22.13 8.69
N GLU A 384 -6.47 23.08 9.51
CA GLU A 384 -7.20 24.27 9.12
C GLU A 384 -6.24 25.46 9.06
N VAL A 385 -6.13 26.10 7.89
CA VAL A 385 -5.35 27.34 7.72
C VAL A 385 -6.24 28.52 8.09
N CYS A 386 -6.12 28.99 9.33
CA CYS A 386 -6.99 30.02 9.90
C CYS A 386 -6.70 31.41 9.35
N ASP A 387 -5.41 31.79 9.30
CA ASP A 387 -4.98 33.10 8.81
C ASP A 387 -3.55 33.04 8.27
N VAL A 388 -3.20 33.98 7.39
CA VAL A 388 -1.86 34.10 6.83
C VAL A 388 -1.50 35.57 6.65
N VAL A 389 -0.33 35.96 7.18
CA VAL A 389 0.29 37.26 6.92
C VAL A 389 1.43 37.05 5.94
N LEU A 390 1.39 37.73 4.80
CA LEU A 390 2.38 37.62 3.73
C LEU A 390 3.06 38.97 3.48
N HIS A 391 4.34 38.94 3.15
CA HIS A 391 5.03 40.13 2.59
C HIS A 391 4.37 40.56 1.28
N ALA A 392 4.57 41.79 0.79
CA ALA A 392 3.99 42.25 -0.49
C ALA A 392 4.73 41.73 -1.73
N ASP A 393 6.05 41.54 -1.64
CA ASP A 393 6.87 41.05 -2.75
C ASP A 393 7.01 39.52 -2.75
N ALA A 394 6.84 38.90 -3.93
CA ALA A 394 6.95 37.46 -4.13
C ALA A 394 8.34 36.87 -3.80
N ILE A 395 9.40 37.68 -3.92
CA ILE A 395 10.78 37.28 -3.60
C ILE A 395 10.89 36.84 -2.13
N HIS A 396 10.14 37.50 -1.24
CA HIS A 396 10.12 37.19 0.18
C HIS A 396 9.14 36.07 0.56
N ARG A 397 8.42 35.50 -0.40
CA ARG A 397 7.42 34.43 -0.22
C ARG A 397 7.78 33.12 -0.95
N GLY A 398 9.01 33.00 -1.44
CA GLY A 398 9.45 31.79 -2.14
C GLY A 398 9.34 30.52 -1.29
N GLY A 399 9.33 29.35 -1.96
CA GLY A 399 9.14 28.05 -1.31
C GLY A 399 10.12 27.77 -0.17
N GLY A 400 11.38 28.21 -0.27
CA GLY A 400 12.37 28.07 0.81
C GLY A 400 12.01 28.82 2.10
N GLN A 401 11.10 29.79 2.06
CA GLN A 401 10.59 30.50 3.23
C GLN A 401 9.31 29.87 3.76
N VAL A 402 8.37 29.51 2.88
CA VAL A 402 7.03 29.05 3.27
C VAL A 402 7.02 27.56 3.65
N ILE A 403 7.76 26.70 2.95
CA ILE A 403 7.76 25.24 3.19
C ILE A 403 8.20 24.91 4.63
N PRO A 404 9.32 25.44 5.15
CA PRO A 404 9.73 25.14 6.52
C PRO A 404 8.76 25.71 7.57
N THR A 405 8.16 26.87 7.30
CA THR A 405 7.15 27.48 8.19
C THR A 405 5.87 26.65 8.23
N ALA A 406 5.39 26.18 7.08
CA ALA A 406 4.24 25.29 6.99
C ALA A 406 4.50 23.99 7.78
N ARG A 407 5.68 23.39 7.62
CA ARG A 407 6.07 22.18 8.38
C ARG A 407 6.06 22.43 9.89
N ARG A 408 6.69 23.53 10.36
CA ARG A 408 6.74 23.87 11.80
C ARG A 408 5.35 24.11 12.38
N VAL A 409 4.49 24.88 11.70
CA VAL A 409 3.14 25.17 12.22
C VAL A 409 2.25 23.92 12.24
N ILE A 410 2.41 23.00 11.29
CA ILE A 410 1.69 21.71 11.27
C ILE A 410 2.09 20.87 12.49
N TYR A 411 3.38 20.75 12.80
CA TYR A 411 3.85 20.06 14.00
C TYR A 411 3.36 20.71 15.29
N ALA A 412 3.40 22.04 15.38
CA ALA A 412 2.85 22.75 16.53
C ALA A 412 1.32 22.51 16.67
N SER A 413 0.60 22.45 15.55
CA SER A 413 -0.85 22.21 15.54
C SER A 413 -1.15 20.80 16.04
N GLN A 414 -0.40 19.80 15.59
CA GLN A 414 -0.53 18.41 16.03
C GLN A 414 -0.26 18.27 17.54
N LEU A 415 0.83 18.87 18.05
CA LEU A 415 1.21 18.78 19.46
C LEU A 415 0.20 19.47 20.39
N THR A 416 -0.48 20.53 19.92
CA THR A 416 -1.52 21.24 20.70
C THR A 416 -2.90 20.57 20.65
N ALA A 417 -3.08 19.56 19.79
CA ALA A 417 -4.34 18.84 19.56
C ALA A 417 -4.42 17.47 20.29
N LYS A 418 -3.67 17.32 21.40
CA LYS A 418 -3.56 16.06 22.17
C LYS A 418 -3.20 14.87 21.25
N PRO A 419 -1.94 14.79 20.79
CA PRO A 419 -1.53 13.78 19.84
C PRO A 419 -1.65 12.37 20.45
N ARG A 420 -1.96 11.38 19.61
CA ARG A 420 -2.10 9.96 19.95
C ARG A 420 -1.38 9.10 18.92
N LEU A 421 -1.03 7.88 19.32
CA LEU A 421 -0.52 6.87 18.40
C LEU A 421 -1.65 5.92 18.01
N LEU A 422 -1.67 5.53 16.75
CA LEU A 422 -2.50 4.46 16.24
C LEU A 422 -1.65 3.21 16.03
N GLU A 423 -2.09 2.09 16.61
CA GLU A 423 -1.53 0.77 16.38
C GLU A 423 -2.30 0.06 15.25
N PRO A 424 -1.62 -0.71 14.37
CA PRO A 424 -2.33 -1.50 13.38
C PRO A 424 -2.90 -2.76 14.05
N VAL A 425 -4.08 -3.17 13.61
CA VAL A 425 -4.81 -4.34 14.12
C VAL A 425 -5.10 -5.32 13.00
N TYR A 426 -4.86 -6.59 13.25
CA TYR A 426 -5.25 -7.68 12.38
C TYR A 426 -6.67 -8.15 12.69
N LEU A 427 -7.44 -8.43 11.64
CA LEU A 427 -8.55 -9.36 11.69
C LEU A 427 -7.98 -10.77 11.59
N VAL A 428 -8.17 -11.54 12.65
CA VAL A 428 -7.75 -12.93 12.75
C VAL A 428 -8.96 -13.83 12.58
N GLU A 429 -8.94 -14.67 11.55
CA GLU A 429 -9.89 -15.77 11.38
C GLU A 429 -9.23 -17.08 11.79
N ILE A 430 -9.82 -17.80 12.74
CA ILE A 430 -9.30 -19.06 13.28
C ILE A 430 -10.34 -20.14 13.05
N GLN A 431 -9.94 -21.21 12.38
CA GLN A 431 -10.76 -22.41 12.23
C GLN A 431 -10.22 -23.50 13.14
N ALA A 432 -11.08 -24.02 14.03
CA ALA A 432 -10.68 -25.03 15.00
C ALA A 432 -11.87 -25.89 15.46
N PRO A 433 -11.63 -27.12 15.93
CA PRO A 433 -12.65 -27.94 16.57
C PRO A 433 -12.99 -27.43 17.99
N GLU A 434 -14.16 -27.80 18.50
CA GLU A 434 -14.71 -27.33 19.79
C GLU A 434 -13.77 -27.54 20.98
N ASN A 435 -13.05 -28.67 21.00
CA ASN A 435 -12.09 -29.02 22.06
C ASN A 435 -10.88 -28.07 22.14
N ALA A 436 -10.58 -27.34 21.06
CA ALA A 436 -9.45 -26.41 20.99
C ALA A 436 -9.82 -24.96 21.32
N LEU A 437 -11.11 -24.63 21.50
CA LEU A 437 -11.61 -23.27 21.76
C LEU A 437 -10.95 -22.64 22.99
N GLY A 438 -10.84 -23.39 24.09
CA GLY A 438 -10.23 -22.90 25.33
C GLY A 438 -8.78 -22.43 25.14
N GLY A 439 -8.02 -23.13 24.31
CA GLY A 439 -6.65 -22.73 23.96
C GLY A 439 -6.59 -21.44 23.15
N ILE A 440 -7.55 -21.23 22.24
CA ILE A 440 -7.63 -20.03 21.40
C ILE A 440 -7.94 -18.79 22.26
N TYR A 441 -8.97 -18.88 23.11
CA TYR A 441 -9.32 -17.80 24.03
C TYR A 441 -8.17 -17.45 25.00
N GLY A 442 -7.47 -18.48 25.51
CA GLY A 442 -6.32 -18.28 26.38
C GLY A 442 -5.19 -17.48 25.71
N VAL A 443 -4.83 -17.82 24.46
CA VAL A 443 -3.77 -17.10 23.73
C VAL A 443 -4.22 -15.69 23.32
N LEU A 444 -5.46 -15.52 22.84
CA LEU A 444 -5.98 -14.21 22.46
C LEU A 444 -6.03 -13.25 23.65
N ASN A 445 -6.51 -13.68 24.82
CA ASN A 445 -6.58 -12.85 26.01
C ASN A 445 -5.20 -12.40 26.51
N GLN A 446 -4.18 -13.25 26.41
CA GLN A 446 -2.80 -12.88 26.75
C GLN A 446 -2.21 -11.82 25.82
N LYS A 447 -2.77 -11.68 24.61
CA LYS A 447 -2.26 -10.83 23.53
C LYS A 447 -3.17 -9.64 23.21
N ARG A 448 -4.02 -9.23 24.16
CA ARG A 448 -5.02 -8.15 23.99
C ARG A 448 -5.96 -8.37 22.80
N GLY A 449 -6.22 -9.63 22.43
CA GLY A 449 -7.13 -9.98 21.36
C GLY A 449 -8.59 -9.84 21.79
N HIS A 450 -9.43 -9.27 20.92
CA HIS A 450 -10.87 -9.11 21.15
C HIS A 450 -11.67 -10.00 20.19
N VAL A 451 -12.29 -11.05 20.71
CA VAL A 451 -13.19 -11.92 19.95
C VAL A 451 -14.56 -11.25 19.83
N PHE A 452 -15.07 -11.10 18.60
CA PHE A 452 -16.37 -10.47 18.36
C PHE A 452 -17.36 -11.36 17.61
N GLU A 453 -16.88 -12.41 16.94
CA GLU A 453 -17.72 -13.36 16.23
C GLU A 453 -17.25 -14.79 16.48
N GLU A 454 -18.17 -15.66 16.90
CA GLU A 454 -17.96 -17.09 17.00
C GLU A 454 -19.12 -17.79 16.29
N MET A 455 -18.82 -18.53 15.22
CA MET A 455 -19.82 -19.22 14.44
C MET A 455 -19.43 -20.67 14.21
N GLN A 456 -20.31 -21.58 14.61
CA GLN A 456 -20.17 -22.99 14.27
C GLN A 456 -20.50 -23.20 12.79
N ARG A 457 -19.64 -23.90 12.06
CA ARG A 457 -19.88 -24.21 10.65
C ARG A 457 -20.92 -25.32 10.54
N PRO A 458 -22.11 -25.05 9.96
CA PRO A 458 -23.19 -26.03 9.92
C PRO A 458 -22.75 -27.33 9.23
N GLY A 459 -23.01 -28.47 9.89
CA GLY A 459 -22.67 -29.80 9.38
C GLY A 459 -21.23 -30.27 9.65
N THR A 460 -20.39 -29.47 10.32
CA THR A 460 -19.05 -29.88 10.76
C THR A 460 -18.81 -29.53 12.23
N PRO A 461 -17.96 -30.26 12.96
CA PRO A 461 -17.60 -29.93 14.35
C PRO A 461 -16.61 -28.76 14.47
N LEU A 462 -16.48 -27.94 13.42
CA LEU A 462 -15.54 -26.83 13.33
C LEU A 462 -16.23 -25.51 13.68
N TYR A 463 -15.52 -24.68 14.42
CA TYR A 463 -15.87 -23.32 14.74
C TYR A 463 -14.95 -22.37 13.97
N ASN A 464 -15.55 -21.31 13.44
CA ASN A 464 -14.85 -20.16 12.90
C ASN A 464 -14.96 -19.03 13.93
N ILE A 465 -13.81 -18.58 14.41
CA ILE A 465 -13.70 -17.47 15.37
C ILE A 465 -13.06 -16.30 14.63
N LYS A 466 -13.66 -15.12 14.75
CA LYS A 466 -13.05 -13.87 14.32
C LYS A 466 -12.71 -12.99 15.52
N ALA A 467 -11.49 -12.48 15.51
CA ALA A 467 -10.99 -11.63 16.55
C ALA A 467 -10.11 -10.50 15.99
N TYR A 468 -10.09 -9.39 16.70
CA TYR A 468 -9.11 -8.32 16.48
C TYR A 468 -7.86 -8.61 17.31
N LEU A 469 -6.68 -8.47 16.71
CA LEU A 469 -5.38 -8.70 17.35
C LEU A 469 -4.40 -7.58 16.99
N PRO A 470 -3.88 -6.80 17.95
CA PRO A 470 -2.83 -5.82 17.67
C PRO A 470 -1.60 -6.47 17.03
N VAL A 471 -1.09 -5.86 15.95
CA VAL A 471 0.04 -6.44 15.19
C VAL A 471 1.29 -6.61 16.04
N ILE A 472 1.54 -5.69 16.99
CA ILE A 472 2.69 -5.78 17.90
C ILE A 472 2.63 -7.02 18.80
N GLU A 473 1.42 -7.47 19.13
CA GLU A 473 1.20 -8.66 19.95
C GLU A 473 1.17 -9.95 19.13
N SER A 474 1.03 -9.83 17.79
CA SER A 474 0.92 -10.95 16.87
C SER A 474 2.22 -11.74 16.66
N PHE A 475 3.37 -11.20 17.08
CA PHE A 475 4.66 -11.89 16.94
C PHE A 475 4.67 -13.21 17.73
N GLY A 476 4.95 -14.31 17.03
CA GLY A 476 4.92 -15.65 17.60
C GLY A 476 3.52 -16.20 17.91
N PHE A 477 2.45 -15.48 17.55
CA PHE A 477 1.06 -15.88 17.80
C PHE A 477 0.73 -17.24 17.17
N SER A 478 1.14 -17.45 15.91
CA SER A 478 0.88 -18.73 15.22
C SER A 478 1.52 -19.92 15.93
N SER A 479 2.72 -19.75 16.49
CA SER A 479 3.44 -20.80 17.21
C SER A 479 2.82 -21.08 18.57
N GLN A 480 2.43 -20.03 19.32
CA GLN A 480 1.74 -20.15 20.61
C GLN A 480 0.36 -20.78 20.45
N LEU A 481 -0.40 -20.35 19.44
CA LEU A 481 -1.72 -20.92 19.14
C LEU A 481 -1.61 -22.39 18.75
N ARG A 482 -0.64 -22.75 17.92
CA ARG A 482 -0.37 -24.15 17.55
C ARG A 482 -0.03 -25.00 18.77
N ALA A 483 0.79 -24.48 19.68
CA ALA A 483 1.14 -25.19 20.92
C ALA A 483 -0.09 -25.38 21.84
N ALA A 484 -0.88 -24.32 22.04
CA ALA A 484 -2.07 -24.36 22.89
C ALA A 484 -3.20 -25.25 22.34
N THR A 485 -3.27 -25.44 21.02
CA THR A 485 -4.31 -26.22 20.34
C THR A 485 -3.82 -27.57 19.82
N SER A 486 -2.61 -28.00 20.17
CA SER A 486 -1.98 -29.23 19.63
C SER A 486 -1.97 -29.28 18.09
N GLY A 487 -1.88 -28.12 17.45
CA GLY A 487 -1.89 -27.94 15.99
C GLY A 487 -3.24 -28.13 15.29
N GLN A 488 -4.33 -28.08 16.03
CA GLN A 488 -5.68 -28.20 15.48
C GLN A 488 -6.25 -26.87 14.96
N ALA A 489 -5.69 -25.73 15.40
CA ALA A 489 -6.12 -24.41 14.96
C ALA A 489 -5.16 -23.80 13.92
N PHE A 490 -5.73 -23.19 12.88
CA PHE A 490 -4.99 -22.47 11.85
C PHE A 490 -5.46 -21.01 11.82
N PRO A 491 -4.60 -20.05 12.20
CA PRO A 491 -4.93 -18.63 12.13
C PRO A 491 -4.66 -18.08 10.73
N GLN A 492 -5.54 -17.20 10.27
CA GLN A 492 -5.32 -16.31 9.14
C GLN A 492 -5.41 -14.88 9.65
N CYS A 493 -4.34 -14.11 9.49
CA CYS A 493 -4.29 -12.71 9.90
C CYS A 493 -4.30 -11.82 8.65
N VAL A 494 -5.21 -10.86 8.61
CA VAL A 494 -5.29 -9.84 7.56
C VAL A 494 -5.34 -8.48 8.23
N PHE A 495 -4.62 -7.48 7.69
CA PHE A 495 -4.73 -6.11 8.19
C PHE A 495 -6.16 -5.61 8.01
N ASP A 496 -6.75 -5.07 9.08
CA ASP A 496 -8.14 -4.62 9.09
C ASP A 496 -8.22 -3.10 9.25
N HIS A 497 -7.81 -2.57 10.42
CA HIS A 497 -7.88 -1.15 10.72
C HIS A 497 -6.72 -0.68 11.60
N TRP A 498 -6.69 0.64 11.81
CA TRP A 498 -5.82 1.32 12.77
C TRP A 498 -6.64 1.64 14.01
N ASP A 499 -6.18 1.20 15.17
CA ASP A 499 -6.84 1.46 16.45
C ASP A 499 -6.04 2.47 17.28
N MET A 500 -6.74 3.32 18.02
CA MET A 500 -6.11 4.36 18.82
C MET A 500 -5.65 3.81 20.16
N MET A 501 -4.37 4.00 20.48
CA MET A 501 -3.88 3.66 21.80
C MET A 501 -4.49 4.58 22.86
N GLY A 502 -5.06 3.99 23.91
CA GLY A 502 -5.66 4.74 25.02
C GLY A 502 -4.66 5.49 25.91
N SER A 503 -3.36 5.15 25.84
CA SER A 503 -2.32 5.82 26.65
C SER A 503 -1.78 7.08 25.96
N ASP A 504 -1.49 8.11 26.76
CA ASP A 504 -1.01 9.39 26.23
C ASP A 504 0.50 9.34 25.93
N PRO A 505 0.94 9.59 24.68
CA PRO A 505 2.37 9.58 24.33
C PRO A 505 3.18 10.70 25.00
N LEU A 506 2.53 11.78 25.48
CA LEU A 506 3.20 12.91 26.14
C LEU A 506 3.37 12.70 27.65
N GLU A 507 2.63 11.75 28.24
CA GLU A 507 2.70 11.47 29.68
C GLU A 507 3.87 10.54 30.00
N ALA A 508 4.82 11.03 30.82
CA ALA A 508 6.02 10.28 31.16
C ALA A 508 5.66 8.98 31.90
N GLY A 509 6.14 7.84 31.37
CA GLY A 509 5.92 6.51 31.95
C GLY A 509 4.71 5.75 31.40
N SER A 510 3.92 6.35 30.51
CA SER A 510 2.84 5.64 29.82
C SER A 510 3.40 4.64 28.80
N GLN A 511 2.59 3.63 28.43
CA GLN A 511 2.95 2.65 27.41
C GLN A 511 3.25 3.32 26.06
N ALA A 512 2.41 4.26 25.63
CA ALA A 512 2.63 5.04 24.41
C ALA A 512 3.91 5.88 24.48
N ALA A 513 4.22 6.49 25.62
CA ALA A 513 5.44 7.27 25.77
C ALA A 513 6.70 6.40 25.66
N GLN A 514 6.69 5.21 26.26
CA GLN A 514 7.78 4.24 26.11
C GLN A 514 7.96 3.81 24.65
N LEU A 515 6.86 3.52 23.95
CA LEU A 515 6.90 3.18 22.52
C LEU A 515 7.47 4.32 21.66
N VAL A 516 7.05 5.58 21.92
CA VAL A 516 7.64 6.74 21.23
C VAL A 516 9.13 6.87 21.52
N LEU A 517 9.55 6.70 22.79
CA LEU A 517 10.96 6.74 23.16
C LEU A 517 11.77 5.66 22.44
N ASP A 518 11.27 4.44 22.36
CA ASP A 518 11.94 3.33 21.68
C ASP A 518 12.05 3.55 20.17
N ILE A 519 10.98 4.07 19.54
CA ILE A 519 11.00 4.44 18.11
C ILE A 519 12.01 5.56 17.87
N ARG A 520 12.01 6.61 18.71
CA ARG A 520 12.96 7.74 18.59
C ARG A 520 14.40 7.29 18.76
N LYS A 521 14.69 6.44 19.76
CA LYS A 521 16.02 5.85 19.97
C LYS A 521 16.49 5.06 18.75
N ARG A 522 15.61 4.25 18.17
CA ARG A 522 15.93 3.46 16.97
C ARG A 522 16.26 4.35 15.77
N LYS A 523 15.48 5.41 15.55
CA LYS A 523 15.72 6.39 14.48
C LYS A 523 16.91 7.33 14.75
N GLY A 524 17.57 7.23 15.91
CA GLY A 524 18.66 8.13 16.30
C GLY A 524 18.21 9.56 16.65
N LEU A 525 16.91 9.76 16.93
CA LEU A 525 16.35 11.04 17.34
C LEU A 525 16.65 11.33 18.81
N LYS A 526 16.55 12.61 19.20
CA LYS A 526 16.68 13.01 20.62
C LYS A 526 15.61 12.29 21.46
N GLU A 527 16.02 11.72 22.59
CA GLU A 527 15.11 11.01 23.51
C GLU A 527 14.00 11.92 24.04
N GLN A 528 14.35 13.17 24.37
CA GLN A 528 13.35 14.16 24.74
C GLN A 528 12.58 14.63 23.50
N MET A 529 11.26 14.72 23.64
CA MET A 529 10.43 15.33 22.60
C MET A 529 10.84 16.77 22.39
N THR A 530 10.80 17.17 21.12
CA THR A 530 11.07 18.55 20.74
C THR A 530 10.01 19.45 21.37
N PRO A 531 10.39 20.44 22.20
CA PRO A 531 9.43 21.26 22.91
C PRO A 531 8.62 22.10 21.92
N LEU A 532 7.34 22.35 22.25
CA LEU A 532 6.43 23.14 21.41
C LEU A 532 7.03 24.51 21.03
N SER A 533 7.84 25.10 21.90
CA SER A 533 8.54 26.38 21.66
C SER A 533 9.52 26.39 20.50
N GLU A 534 9.99 25.24 20.03
CA GLU A 534 10.83 25.17 18.82
C GLU A 534 10.00 25.24 17.53
N PHE A 535 8.72 24.90 17.59
CA PHE A 535 7.80 24.92 16.45
C PHE A 535 6.90 26.16 16.43
N GLU A 536 6.38 26.56 17.59
CA GLU A 536 5.50 27.72 17.79
C GLU A 536 6.34 28.98 18.04
N ASP A 537 6.13 30.01 17.21
CA ASP A 537 6.69 31.32 17.44
C ASP A 537 5.68 32.18 18.22
N LYS A 538 6.12 32.84 19.29
CA LYS A 538 5.28 33.82 20.01
C LYS A 538 5.12 35.09 19.16
N LEU A 539 3.94 35.70 19.25
CA LEU A 539 3.57 36.93 18.53
C LEU A 539 4.61 38.04 18.69
#